data_AF-A0A1M3SZQ8-F1
#
_entry.id   AF-A0A1M3SZQ8-F1
#
_cell.length_a   1.000
_cell.length_b   1.000
_cell.length_c   1.000
_cell.angle_alpha   90.00
_cell.angle_beta   90.00
_cell.angle_gamma   90.00
#
_symmetry.space_group_name_H-M   'P 1'
#
loop_
_entity.id
_entity.type
_entity.pdbx_description
1 polymer ?
#
loop_
_entity_poly.entity_id
_entity_poly.type
_entity_poly.pdbx_seq_one_letter_code
_entity_poly.pdbx_strand_id
1 'polypeptide(L)'
;MIPETSAELGGDVTVKASIISEDKEGNKSYGGQLLADRIYHLTREMKIGEGWVYNLVHFSKVKQVRNDKEQMYLVPLSGNITIPPGRPLEEGFYTYHTDEPWLSANATVIVFIRR
;
A
#
# COMPACT_ATOMS: atom_id res chain seq x y z
N MET A 1 37.59 -20.08 -25.62
CA MET A 1 36.38 -19.47 -26.20
C MET A 1 35.36 -19.37 -25.07
N ILE A 2 34.97 -18.16 -24.68
CA ILE A 2 33.89 -17.81 -23.73
C ILE A 2 33.09 -16.69 -24.45
N PRO A 3 31.82 -16.33 -24.13
CA PRO A 3 30.85 -16.83 -23.13
C PRO A 3 29.45 -17.07 -23.78
N GLU A 4 28.35 -17.46 -23.11
CA GLU A 4 27.46 -16.59 -22.34
C GLU A 4 26.26 -17.38 -21.78
N THR A 5 25.99 -17.10 -20.51
CA THR A 5 24.69 -16.89 -19.87
C THR A 5 23.46 -17.00 -20.78
N SER A 6 22.62 -17.99 -20.54
CA SER A 6 21.20 -17.90 -20.87
C SER A 6 20.37 -18.28 -19.64
N ALA A 7 20.43 -17.40 -18.63
CA ALA A 7 19.34 -17.28 -17.68
C ALA A 7 18.36 -16.28 -18.30
N GLU A 8 17.59 -16.73 -19.29
CA GLU A 8 16.36 -16.04 -19.65
C GLU A 8 15.39 -16.19 -18.48
N LEU A 9 15.50 -15.28 -17.50
CA LEU A 9 14.36 -14.90 -16.66
C LEU A 9 13.45 -13.99 -17.50
N GLY A 10 13.04 -14.51 -18.66
CA GLY A 10 12.07 -13.92 -19.57
C GLY A 10 10.69 -14.34 -19.11
N GLY A 11 10.09 -13.52 -18.26
CA GLY A 11 8.73 -13.74 -17.78
C GLY A 11 8.38 -12.67 -16.79
N ASP A 12 7.91 -11.53 -17.31
CA ASP A 12 7.08 -10.60 -16.55
C ASP A 12 5.83 -11.36 -16.12
N VAL A 13 5.95 -12.16 -15.06
CA VAL A 13 4.78 -12.67 -14.35
C VAL A 13 4.26 -11.46 -13.63
N THR A 14 3.40 -10.70 -14.32
CA THR A 14 2.62 -9.63 -13.72
C THR A 14 1.67 -10.31 -12.72
N VAL A 15 2.16 -10.62 -11.52
CA VAL A 15 1.32 -11.24 -10.49
C VAL A 15 0.37 -10.17 -9.99
N LYS A 16 -0.87 -10.23 -10.47
CA LYS A 16 -1.92 -9.32 -10.05
C LYS A 16 -2.36 -9.70 -8.63
N ALA A 17 -2.37 -8.72 -7.72
CA ALA A 17 -3.07 -8.88 -6.45
C ALA A 17 -4.56 -9.15 -6.72
N SER A 18 -5.18 -10.01 -5.92
CA SER A 18 -6.61 -10.31 -6.05
C SER A 18 -7.43 -9.25 -5.32
N ILE A 19 -8.50 -8.76 -5.95
CA ILE A 19 -9.52 -7.94 -5.28
C ILE A 19 -10.26 -8.87 -4.31
N ILE A 20 -10.25 -8.54 -3.03
CA ILE A 20 -10.94 -9.32 -1.98
C ILE A 20 -12.28 -8.70 -1.59
N SER A 21 -12.45 -7.40 -1.82
CA SER A 21 -13.72 -6.70 -1.61
C SER A 21 -13.79 -5.40 -2.40
N GLU A 22 -15.00 -4.99 -2.75
CA GLU A 22 -15.31 -3.68 -3.28
C GLU A 22 -16.50 -3.10 -2.50
N ASP A 23 -16.39 -1.86 -2.02
CA ASP A 23 -17.48 -1.19 -1.31
C ASP A 23 -18.44 -0.47 -2.27
N LYS A 24 -19.57 0.02 -1.74
CA LYS A 24 -20.59 0.75 -2.53
C LYS A 24 -20.06 2.04 -3.16
N GLU A 25 -18.92 2.55 -2.70
CA GLU A 25 -18.28 3.75 -3.22
C GLU A 25 -17.23 3.43 -4.30
N GLY A 26 -17.04 2.14 -4.60
CA GLY A 26 -16.09 1.63 -5.58
C GLY A 26 -14.66 1.48 -5.02
N ASN A 27 -14.46 1.58 -3.71
CA ASN A 27 -13.13 1.37 -3.13
C ASN A 27 -12.83 -0.12 -3.11
N LYS A 28 -11.62 -0.48 -3.55
CA LYS A 28 -11.22 -1.88 -3.70
C LYS A 28 -10.17 -2.22 -2.67
N SER A 29 -10.40 -3.31 -1.93
CA SER A 29 -9.38 -3.89 -1.07
C SER A 29 -8.73 -5.06 -1.77
N TYR A 30 -7.42 -5.20 -1.59
CA TYR A 30 -6.63 -6.25 -2.23
C TYR A 30 -6.01 -7.17 -1.18
N GLY A 31 -5.87 -8.44 -1.56
CA GLY A 31 -5.33 -9.49 -0.70
C GLY A 31 -4.66 -10.59 -1.50
N GLY A 32 -4.31 -11.67 -0.80
CA GLY A 32 -3.67 -12.86 -1.36
C GLY A 32 -2.30 -13.12 -0.75
N GLN A 33 -1.86 -14.37 -0.82
CA GLN A 33 -0.63 -14.82 -0.16
C GLN A 33 0.61 -14.05 -0.63
N LEU A 34 0.77 -13.88 -1.95
CA LEU A 34 1.94 -13.15 -2.47
C LEU A 34 1.97 -11.69 -2.01
N LEU A 35 0.80 -11.03 -1.95
CA LEU A 35 0.73 -9.67 -1.41
C LEU A 35 1.12 -9.68 0.07
N ALA A 36 0.60 -10.62 0.85
CA ALA A 36 0.95 -10.77 2.27
C ALA A 36 2.47 -10.95 2.46
N ASP A 37 3.11 -11.79 1.64
CA ASP A 37 4.56 -12.01 1.70
C ASP A 37 5.33 -10.73 1.38
N ARG A 38 4.95 -10.01 0.31
CA ARG A 38 5.58 -8.73 -0.06
C ARG A 38 5.42 -7.66 1.03
N ILE A 39 4.22 -7.55 1.61
CA ILE A 39 3.95 -6.62 2.71
C ILE A 39 4.76 -7.00 3.95
N TYR A 40 4.89 -8.30 4.26
CA TYR A 40 5.73 -8.77 5.36
C TYR A 40 7.21 -8.40 5.16
N HIS A 41 7.75 -8.52 3.95
CA HIS A 41 9.10 -8.04 3.67
C HIS A 41 9.22 -6.53 3.86
N LEU A 42 8.25 -5.77 3.34
CA LEU A 42 8.20 -4.31 3.48
C LEU A 42 8.18 -3.87 4.94
N THR A 43 7.37 -4.47 5.81
CA THR A 43 7.29 -4.09 7.23
C THR A 43 8.60 -4.31 7.97
N ARG A 44 9.38 -5.34 7.59
CA ARG A 44 10.71 -5.57 8.15
C ARG A 44 11.71 -4.50 7.72
N GLU A 45 11.69 -4.09 6.46
CA GLU A 45 12.53 -3.01 5.94
C GLU A 45 12.18 -1.65 6.59
N MET A 46 10.87 -1.39 6.80
CA MET A 46 10.40 -0.18 7.48
C MET A 46 10.69 -0.15 8.98
N LYS A 47 11.06 -1.29 9.59
CA LYS A 47 11.36 -1.43 11.03
C LYS A 47 10.25 -0.93 11.98
N ILE A 48 8.98 -1.03 11.56
CA ILE A 48 7.83 -0.57 12.37
C ILE A 48 7.47 -1.51 13.55
N GLY A 49 8.11 -2.67 13.63
CA GLY A 49 7.93 -3.65 14.72
C GLY A 49 6.70 -4.55 14.53
N GLU A 50 6.34 -5.27 15.59
CA GLU A 50 5.21 -6.19 15.61
C GLU A 50 3.91 -5.52 16.05
N GLY A 51 2.76 -6.16 15.83
CA GLY A 51 1.45 -5.66 16.31
C GLY A 51 0.77 -4.69 15.35
N TRP A 52 1.11 -4.76 14.06
CA TRP A 52 0.47 -3.99 13.00
C TRP A 52 -0.35 -4.93 12.11
N VAL A 53 -1.50 -4.45 11.66
CA VAL A 53 -2.27 -5.07 10.58
C VAL A 53 -2.30 -4.14 9.38
N TYR A 54 -2.42 -4.68 8.17
CA TYR A 54 -2.39 -3.90 6.95
C TYR A 54 -3.69 -4.04 6.16
N ASN A 55 -4.02 -3.01 5.41
CA ASN A 55 -5.02 -3.05 4.34
C ASN A 55 -4.44 -2.38 3.09
N LEU A 56 -4.41 -3.07 1.96
CA LEU A 56 -4.14 -2.45 0.66
C LEU A 56 -5.46 -1.99 0.05
N VAL A 57 -5.64 -0.69 -0.09
CA VAL A 57 -6.89 -0.09 -0.56
C VAL A 57 -6.63 0.83 -1.74
N HIS A 58 -7.45 0.70 -2.77
CA HIS A 58 -7.61 1.70 -3.82
C HIS A 58 -8.88 2.51 -3.56
N PHE A 59 -8.71 3.82 -3.42
CA PHE A 59 -9.77 4.79 -3.16
C PHE A 59 -10.29 5.35 -4.47
N SER A 60 -11.53 5.04 -4.82
CA SER A 60 -12.16 5.56 -6.05
C SER A 60 -12.61 7.02 -5.89
N LYS A 61 -12.80 7.47 -4.65
CA LYS A 61 -13.21 8.84 -4.30
C LYS A 61 -12.37 9.36 -3.14
N VAL A 62 -12.44 10.66 -2.89
CA VAL A 62 -11.85 11.27 -1.70
C VAL A 62 -12.48 10.66 -0.46
N LYS A 63 -11.67 10.12 0.45
CA LYS A 63 -12.16 9.41 1.63
C LYS A 63 -11.23 9.59 2.82
N GLN A 64 -11.82 9.69 4.01
CA GLN A 64 -11.08 9.72 5.26
C GLN A 64 -10.64 8.31 5.65
N VAL A 65 -9.37 8.15 6.01
CA VAL A 65 -8.85 6.90 6.54
C VAL A 65 -9.00 6.91 8.05
N ARG A 66 -9.74 5.92 8.57
CA ARG A 66 -10.03 5.80 9.99
C ARG A 66 -8.78 5.43 10.79
N ASN A 67 -8.49 6.17 11.86
CA ASN A 67 -7.32 5.99 12.71
C ASN A 67 -7.69 6.05 14.19
N ASP A 68 -8.59 5.17 14.65
CA ASP A 68 -9.13 5.19 16.02
C ASP A 68 -8.08 5.18 17.14
N LYS A 69 -6.88 4.66 16.84
CA LYS A 69 -5.79 4.51 17.81
C LYS A 69 -4.71 5.58 17.67
N GLU A 70 -4.88 6.53 16.76
CA GLU A 70 -3.90 7.59 16.49
C GLU A 70 -2.52 7.01 16.15
N GLN A 71 -2.50 5.84 15.50
CA GLN A 71 -1.30 5.07 15.18
C GLN A 71 -1.47 4.41 13.82
N MET A 72 -1.05 5.13 12.77
CA MET A 72 -1.15 4.68 11.39
C MET A 72 0.11 4.98 10.60
N TYR A 73 0.49 4.06 9.71
CA TYR A 73 1.41 4.36 8.62
C TYR A 73 0.69 4.28 7.28
N LEU A 74 0.96 5.24 6.41
CA LEU A 74 0.51 5.25 5.02
C LEU A 74 1.70 5.03 4.11
N VAL A 75 1.60 4.04 3.20
CA VAL A 75 2.60 3.79 2.15
C VAL A 75 1.94 4.02 0.79
N PRO A 76 2.22 5.14 0.11
CA PRO A 76 1.66 5.48 -1.19
C PRO A 76 2.25 4.56 -2.26
N LEU A 77 1.38 3.94 -3.07
CA LEU A 77 1.78 3.10 -4.21
C LEU A 77 1.50 3.76 -5.56
N SER A 78 1.12 5.04 -5.57
CA SER A 78 0.99 5.83 -6.79
C SER A 78 1.46 7.27 -6.56
N GLY A 79 2.19 7.83 -7.53
CA GLY A 79 2.84 9.15 -7.42
C GLY A 79 1.95 10.40 -7.39
N ASN A 80 0.63 10.29 -7.27
CA ASN A 80 -0.30 11.44 -7.30
C ASN A 80 -1.25 11.50 -6.09
N ILE A 81 -0.87 10.88 -4.98
CA ILE A 81 -1.69 10.85 -3.78
C ILE A 81 -1.43 12.14 -2.99
N THR A 82 -2.50 12.80 -2.56
CA THR A 82 -2.40 13.97 -1.68
C THR A 82 -3.25 13.77 -0.43
N ILE A 83 -2.76 14.29 0.70
CA ILE A 83 -3.53 14.51 1.92
C ILE A 83 -4.01 15.96 1.92
N PRO A 84 -5.31 16.23 1.73
CA PRO A 84 -5.84 17.57 1.80
C PRO A 84 -5.71 18.17 3.22
N PRO A 85 -5.27 19.43 3.36
CA PRO A 85 -4.82 20.32 2.29
C PRO A 85 -3.34 20.11 1.92
N GLY A 86 -3.10 19.59 0.71
CA GLY A 86 -1.93 19.91 -0.11
C GLY A 86 -0.62 19.17 0.16
N ARG A 87 -0.53 18.18 1.07
CA ARG A 87 0.72 17.41 1.21
C ARG A 87 0.73 16.22 0.25
N PRO A 88 1.60 16.19 -0.76
CA PRO A 88 1.79 15.01 -1.57
C PRO A 88 2.35 13.88 -0.70
N LEU A 89 1.84 12.70 -0.97
CA LEU A 89 2.30 11.44 -0.43
C LEU A 89 3.21 10.82 -1.48
N GLU A 90 4.51 10.89 -1.24
CA GLU A 90 5.52 10.44 -2.20
C GLU A 90 5.53 8.91 -2.30
N GLU A 91 5.46 8.41 -3.53
CA GLU A 91 5.52 6.97 -3.79
C GLU A 91 6.86 6.39 -3.31
N GLY A 92 6.81 5.23 -2.67
CA GLY A 92 8.00 4.57 -2.12
C GLY A 92 8.44 5.09 -0.75
N PHE A 93 7.79 6.15 -0.23
CA PHE A 93 7.98 6.60 1.16
C PHE A 93 6.85 6.11 2.05
N TYR A 94 6.99 6.30 3.35
CA TYR A 94 5.93 6.07 4.32
C TYR A 94 5.83 7.23 5.29
N THR A 95 4.61 7.57 5.68
CA THR A 95 4.34 8.65 6.64
C THR A 95 3.61 8.11 7.86
N TYR A 96 3.96 8.63 9.03
CA TYR A 96 3.27 8.31 10.29
C TYR A 96 2.19 9.35 10.57
N HIS A 97 1.00 8.87 10.91
CA HIS A 97 -0.19 9.68 11.18
C HIS A 97 -0.78 9.34 12.54
N THR A 98 -1.01 10.39 13.33
CA THR A 98 -1.80 10.33 14.57
C THR A 98 -3.22 10.85 14.38
N ASP A 99 -3.53 11.37 13.19
CA ASP A 99 -4.82 11.90 12.78
C ASP A 99 -5.57 10.95 11.84
N GLU A 100 -6.74 11.37 11.40
CA GLU A 100 -7.55 10.68 10.38
C GLU A 100 -7.45 11.42 9.04
N PRO A 101 -6.41 11.14 8.21
CA PRO A 101 -6.17 11.90 7.01
C PRO A 101 -7.22 11.60 5.93
N TRP A 102 -7.57 12.65 5.19
CA TRP A 102 -8.29 12.50 3.93
C TRP A 102 -7.31 12.09 2.83
N LEU A 103 -7.67 11.11 2.01
CA LEU A 103 -6.91 10.73 0.82
C LEU A 103 -7.63 11.19 -0.43
N SER A 104 -6.87 11.65 -1.42
CA SER A 104 -7.37 12.00 -2.74
C SER A 104 -7.99 10.81 -3.46
N ALA A 105 -8.89 11.08 -4.41
CA ALA A 105 -9.40 10.05 -5.32
C ALA A 105 -8.27 9.41 -6.14
N ASN A 106 -8.49 8.17 -6.58
CA ASN A 106 -7.53 7.31 -7.29
C ASN A 106 -6.25 6.98 -6.51
N ALA A 107 -6.26 7.18 -5.19
CA ALA A 107 -5.15 6.83 -4.33
C ALA A 107 -5.09 5.32 -4.10
N THR A 108 -3.91 4.72 -4.28
CA THR A 108 -3.64 3.34 -3.86
C THR A 108 -2.63 3.37 -2.73
N VAL A 109 -3.03 2.92 -1.54
CA VAL A 109 -2.22 3.05 -0.32
C VAL A 109 -2.24 1.75 0.48
N ILE A 110 -1.09 1.37 1.02
CA ILE A 110 -1.04 0.39 2.10
C ILE A 110 -1.23 1.16 3.41
N VAL A 111 -2.29 0.81 4.14
CA VAL A 111 -2.60 1.37 5.44
C VAL A 111 -2.18 0.36 6.50
N PHE A 112 -1.18 0.71 7.32
CA PHE A 112 -0.87 -0.05 8.52
C PHE A 112 -1.53 0.61 9.72
N ILE A 113 -2.26 -0.17 10.52
CA ILE A 113 -2.90 0.28 11.76
C ILE A 113 -2.48 -0.60 12.93
N ARG A 114 -2.40 -0.02 14.13
CA ARG A 114 -2.05 -0.76 15.34
C ARG A 114 -3.15 -1.76 15.71
N ARG A 115 -2.77 -3.02 15.94
CA ARG A 115 -3.68 -4.07 16.42
C ARG A 115 -4.19 -3.79 17.83
#